data_AF-A0A0C9T5J8-F1
#
_entry.id   AF-A0A0C9T5J8-F1
#
_cell.length_a   1.000
_cell.length_b   1.000
_cell.length_c   1.000
_cell.angle_alpha   90.00
_cell.angle_beta   90.00
_cell.angle_gamma   90.00
#
_symmetry.space_group_name_H-M   'P 1'
#
loop_
_entity.id
_entity.type
_entity.pdbx_description
1 polymer ?
#
loop_
_entity_poly.entity_id
_entity_poly.type
_entity_poly.pdbx_seq_one_letter_code
_entity_poly.pdbx_strand_id
1 'polypeptide(L)'
;MPYVAPNSSPPIGHQHTMNPAILSDNNRISDANSMPQVLEASSSKIPIVTLKEDTMSDLMAARLVMSFLGHILFLKNQVPFPVTQLTRIPGGQKNLRALKKREELLASLDTLASHLNTTFTALSTALALASSNAEEEPSGLPGDATPHAKSGSAYLAIALGASVGTSRARVMLGLDGLEVKIWGARDDDEDAVPDYDESDSDSEAGSGSEDEDEDDTSEEAESDCDSENETASASSHAHSSSSSSPHPPSRTPSPSFDLPPPPNRSLPNPLPPPRPSQSRTVSYAQQQDAHVAAERLLSRTLATAASADENATDFSAELAPTQTHLLLRAPRRFAHPAWTPQPRLAGTMDTVLREFRAEMSGSDNGGKAKKKAKSVEGVWITCRGREYTGRGAEEEDEIAPKEEDELIWWAWDGKLVGFSDW
;
A
#
# COMPACT_ATOMS: atom_id res chain seq x y z
N MET A 1 -56.33 9.09 -36.72
CA MET A 1 -55.45 8.08 -36.10
C MET A 1 -55.94 7.83 -34.69
N PRO A 2 -56.22 6.56 -34.32
CA PRO A 2 -56.85 6.24 -33.04
C PRO A 2 -55.83 6.24 -31.89
N TYR A 3 -56.29 6.80 -30.78
CA TYR A 3 -55.63 6.86 -29.47
C TYR A 3 -55.57 5.46 -28.85
N VAL A 4 -54.38 5.03 -28.42
CA VAL A 4 -54.17 3.81 -27.63
C VAL A 4 -53.79 4.22 -26.21
N ALA A 5 -54.65 3.90 -25.26
CA ALA A 5 -54.45 4.10 -23.82
C ALA A 5 -53.81 2.84 -23.17
N PRO A 6 -53.23 2.96 -21.95
CA PRO A 6 -52.17 2.08 -21.46
C PRO A 6 -52.67 0.81 -20.76
N ASN A 7 -51.87 -0.25 -20.89
CA ASN A 7 -52.07 -1.56 -20.26
C ASN A 7 -51.88 -1.51 -18.74
N SER A 8 -52.78 -2.23 -18.08
CA SER A 8 -52.91 -2.51 -16.66
C SER A 8 -51.74 -3.27 -16.03
N SER A 9 -51.38 -2.88 -14.81
CA SER A 9 -50.45 -3.58 -13.91
C SER A 9 -51.02 -4.91 -13.39
N PRO A 10 -50.16 -5.90 -13.05
CA PRO A 10 -50.58 -7.16 -12.45
C PRO A 10 -50.75 -7.05 -10.91
N PRO A 11 -51.53 -7.97 -10.29
CA PRO A 11 -51.87 -7.91 -8.87
C PRO A 11 -50.74 -8.36 -7.95
N ILE A 12 -50.65 -7.68 -6.81
CA ILE A 12 -49.78 -7.97 -5.66
C ILE A 12 -50.25 -9.27 -4.98
N GLY A 13 -49.40 -10.30 -5.02
CA GLY A 13 -49.61 -11.53 -4.26
C GLY A 13 -49.25 -11.34 -2.79
N HIS A 14 -50.24 -11.53 -1.91
CA HIS A 14 -50.05 -11.66 -0.47
C HIS A 14 -49.22 -12.91 -0.16
N GLN A 15 -48.00 -12.74 0.36
CA GLN A 15 -47.25 -13.84 0.96
C GLN A 15 -47.60 -13.99 2.43
N HIS A 16 -47.96 -15.23 2.77
CA HIS A 16 -48.22 -15.75 4.10
C HIS A 16 -47.01 -15.59 5.03
N THR A 17 -47.20 -14.91 6.15
CA THR A 17 -46.31 -14.97 7.32
C THR A 17 -46.52 -16.30 8.04
N MET A 18 -45.52 -17.19 8.01
CA MET A 18 -45.44 -18.32 8.93
C MET A 18 -44.48 -17.98 10.07
N ASN A 19 -45.02 -17.95 11.29
CA ASN A 19 -44.27 -17.94 12.54
C ASN A 19 -43.51 -19.27 12.70
N PRO A 20 -42.21 -19.25 13.02
CA PRO A 20 -41.56 -20.42 13.60
C PRO A 20 -41.70 -20.40 15.12
N ALA A 21 -42.12 -21.55 15.63
CA ALA A 21 -42.31 -21.86 17.03
C ALA A 21 -41.00 -21.76 17.83
N ILE A 22 -41.18 -21.26 19.05
CA ILE A 22 -40.23 -21.27 20.16
C ILE A 22 -40.01 -22.73 20.57
N LEU A 23 -38.79 -23.23 20.38
CA LEU A 23 -38.27 -24.39 21.10
C LEU A 23 -37.07 -23.94 21.92
N SER A 24 -37.32 -23.91 23.23
CA SER A 24 -36.34 -23.69 24.28
C SER A 24 -35.45 -24.92 24.40
N ASP A 25 -34.15 -24.75 24.18
CA ASP A 25 -33.13 -25.67 24.68
C ASP A 25 -32.08 -24.91 25.48
N ASN A 26 -32.09 -25.20 26.78
CA ASN A 26 -31.06 -24.84 27.74
C ASN A 26 -29.78 -25.58 27.38
N ASN A 27 -28.76 -24.88 26.88
CA ASN A 27 -27.39 -25.36 27.01
C ASN A 27 -26.45 -24.22 27.39
N ARG A 28 -26.13 -24.20 28.68
CA ARG A 28 -25.29 -23.22 29.37
C ARG A 28 -23.84 -23.66 29.21
N ILE A 29 -23.24 -23.37 28.06
CA ILE A 29 -21.79 -23.41 27.86
C ILE A 29 -21.29 -21.98 28.02
N SER A 30 -20.58 -21.74 29.11
CA SER A 30 -19.85 -20.51 29.40
C SER A 30 -18.62 -20.42 28.50
N ASP A 31 -18.84 -20.07 27.24
CA ASP A 31 -17.77 -19.58 26.37
C ASP A 31 -17.63 -18.07 26.57
N ALA A 32 -16.40 -17.69 26.95
CA ALA A 32 -15.94 -16.31 27.02
C ALA A 32 -15.95 -15.68 25.62
N ASN A 33 -17.14 -15.34 25.15
CA ASN A 33 -17.32 -14.53 23.96
C ASN A 33 -17.05 -13.08 24.37
N SER A 34 -15.76 -12.75 24.42
CA SER A 34 -15.27 -11.39 24.57
C SER A 34 -15.81 -10.59 23.40
N MET A 35 -16.94 -9.90 23.63
CA MET A 35 -17.41 -8.85 22.74
C MET A 35 -16.22 -7.91 22.53
N PRO A 36 -15.81 -7.61 21.29
CA PRO A 36 -14.76 -6.62 21.06
C PRO A 36 -15.25 -5.32 21.69
N GLN A 37 -14.60 -4.91 22.78
CA GLN A 37 -14.80 -3.60 23.35
C GLN A 37 -14.45 -2.62 22.24
N VAL A 38 -15.46 -1.90 21.78
CA VAL A 38 -15.29 -0.67 21.01
C VAL A 38 -14.67 0.31 22.00
N LEU A 39 -13.34 0.30 22.07
CA LEU A 39 -12.55 1.30 22.79
C LEU A 39 -13.09 2.67 22.37
N GLU A 40 -13.42 3.51 23.36
CA GLU A 40 -13.92 4.86 23.15
C GLU A 40 -13.07 5.54 22.08
N ALA A 41 -13.73 5.90 20.97
CA ALA A 41 -13.07 6.48 19.82
C ALA A 41 -12.36 7.76 20.27
N SER A 42 -11.03 7.72 20.29
CA SER A 42 -10.18 8.91 20.36
C SER A 42 -10.75 9.96 19.40
N SER A 43 -10.97 11.18 19.89
CA SER A 43 -11.62 12.30 19.18
C SER A 43 -10.86 12.82 17.94
N SER A 44 -9.91 12.05 17.41
CA SER A 44 -9.22 12.35 16.15
C SER A 44 -10.24 12.41 15.03
N LYS A 45 -10.19 13.49 14.24
CA LYS A 45 -10.99 13.65 13.02
C LYS A 45 -10.48 12.75 11.89
N ILE A 46 -9.20 12.40 11.92
CA ILE A 46 -8.57 11.55 10.94
C ILE A 46 -8.77 10.09 11.36
N PRO A 47 -9.43 9.27 10.53
CA PRO A 47 -9.57 7.84 10.80
C PRO A 47 -8.21 7.16 10.91
N ILE A 48 -8.08 6.33 11.95
CA ILE A 48 -6.88 5.53 12.21
C ILE A 48 -7.21 4.06 11.94
N VAL A 49 -6.33 3.39 11.20
CA VAL A 49 -6.39 1.97 10.89
C VAL A 49 -5.20 1.28 11.55
N THR A 50 -5.46 0.43 12.54
CA THR A 50 -4.41 -0.37 13.21
C THR A 50 -4.37 -1.77 12.63
N LEU A 51 -3.27 -2.10 11.96
CA LEU A 51 -2.96 -3.41 11.41
C LEU A 51 -2.57 -4.39 12.52
N LYS A 52 -2.64 -5.70 12.24
CA LYS A 52 -2.33 -6.74 13.22
C LYS A 52 -0.84 -7.08 13.24
N GLU A 53 -0.16 -6.75 12.16
CA GLU A 53 1.24 -7.00 11.89
C GLU A 53 2.10 -5.95 12.62
N ASP A 54 3.29 -6.36 13.03
CA ASP A 54 4.21 -5.49 13.78
C ASP A 54 4.97 -4.53 12.84
N THR A 55 5.14 -4.92 11.57
CA THR A 55 5.71 -4.10 10.49
C THR A 55 4.88 -4.23 9.22
N MET A 56 4.96 -3.21 8.37
CA MET A 56 4.28 -3.12 7.08
C MET A 56 5.28 -3.37 5.97
N SER A 57 5.17 -4.53 5.31
CA SER A 57 5.98 -4.83 4.13
C SER A 57 5.65 -3.90 2.95
N ASP A 58 6.60 -3.73 2.03
CA ASP A 58 6.44 -2.92 0.80
C ASP A 58 5.19 -3.28 0.00
N LEU A 59 4.94 -4.58 -0.17
CA LEU A 59 3.78 -5.10 -0.90
C LEU A 59 2.47 -4.74 -0.19
N MET A 60 2.45 -4.82 1.14
CA MET A 60 1.27 -4.43 1.92
C MET A 60 1.00 -2.93 1.79
N ALA A 61 2.04 -2.10 1.88
CA ALA A 61 1.95 -0.66 1.68
C ALA A 61 1.37 -0.33 0.29
N ALA A 62 1.92 -0.93 -0.78
CA ALA A 62 1.45 -0.75 -2.15
C ALA A 62 -0.04 -1.11 -2.32
N ARG A 63 -0.46 -2.25 -1.76
CA ARG A 63 -1.86 -2.71 -1.80
C ARG A 63 -2.80 -1.80 -1.04
N LEU A 64 -2.40 -1.32 0.14
CA LEU A 64 -3.18 -0.37 0.93
C LEU A 64 -3.35 0.96 0.21
N VAL A 65 -2.29 1.48 -0.42
CA VAL A 65 -2.37 2.68 -1.26
C VAL A 65 -3.34 2.50 -2.42
N MET A 66 -3.27 1.38 -3.15
CA MET A 66 -4.18 1.12 -4.27
C MET A 66 -5.64 0.97 -3.81
N SER A 67 -5.87 0.28 -2.69
CA SER A 67 -7.19 0.17 -2.08
C SER A 67 -7.74 1.54 -1.67
N PHE A 68 -6.91 2.34 -0.98
CA PHE A 68 -7.25 3.71 -0.58
C PHE A 68 -7.60 4.59 -1.79
N LEU A 69 -6.76 4.60 -2.82
CA LEU A 69 -6.99 5.35 -4.05
C LEU A 69 -8.33 4.96 -4.70
N GLY A 70 -8.62 3.66 -4.80
CA GLY A 70 -9.88 3.17 -5.36
C GLY A 70 -11.10 3.68 -4.59
N HIS A 71 -11.00 3.75 -3.25
CA HIS A 71 -12.06 4.33 -2.40
C HIS A 71 -12.18 5.84 -2.60
N ILE A 72 -11.08 6.59 -2.66
CA ILE A 72 -11.12 8.03 -2.88
C ILE A 72 -11.73 8.38 -4.24
N LEU A 73 -11.37 7.64 -5.30
CA LEU A 73 -11.96 7.84 -6.61
C LEU A 73 -13.49 7.64 -6.58
N PHE A 74 -13.98 6.65 -5.84
CA PHE A 74 -15.41 6.42 -5.70
C PHE A 74 -16.10 7.46 -4.81
N LEU A 75 -15.58 7.71 -3.60
CA LEU A 75 -16.17 8.64 -2.62
C LEU A 75 -16.21 10.08 -3.13
N LYS A 76 -15.25 10.49 -3.96
CA LYS A 76 -15.20 11.82 -4.58
C LYS A 76 -15.83 11.87 -5.98
N ASN A 77 -16.69 10.91 -6.32
CA ASN A 77 -17.41 10.84 -7.60
C ASN A 77 -16.51 10.94 -8.85
N GLN A 78 -15.26 10.48 -8.75
CA GLN A 78 -14.36 10.38 -9.89
C GLN A 78 -14.66 9.13 -10.73
N VAL A 79 -15.36 8.14 -10.16
CA VAL A 79 -15.84 6.96 -10.89
C VAL A 79 -17.27 6.61 -10.45
N PRO A 80 -18.10 6.05 -11.34
CA PRO A 80 -19.51 5.76 -11.03
C PRO A 80 -19.71 4.54 -10.14
N PHE A 81 -18.71 3.64 -10.07
CA PHE A 81 -18.74 2.43 -9.25
C PHE A 81 -17.39 2.20 -8.59
N PRO A 82 -17.34 1.45 -7.47
CA PRO A 82 -16.08 1.00 -6.89
C PRO A 82 -15.19 0.33 -7.94
N VAL A 83 -13.89 0.63 -7.93
CA VAL A 83 -12.91 0.12 -8.92
C VAL A 83 -12.97 -1.41 -9.05
N THR A 84 -13.18 -2.13 -7.94
CA THR A 84 -13.31 -3.60 -7.92
C THR A 84 -14.55 -4.12 -8.65
N GLN A 85 -15.61 -3.31 -8.77
CA GLN A 85 -16.79 -3.61 -9.57
C GLN A 85 -16.61 -3.18 -11.03
N LEU A 86 -15.90 -2.07 -11.27
CA LEU A 86 -15.57 -1.61 -12.62
C LEU A 86 -14.77 -2.62 -13.43
N THR A 87 -14.02 -3.54 -12.83
CA THR A 87 -13.33 -4.60 -13.59
C THR A 87 -14.29 -5.72 -14.03
N ARG A 88 -15.45 -5.87 -13.39
CA ARG A 88 -16.36 -7.01 -13.57
C ARG A 88 -17.57 -6.71 -14.43
N ILE A 89 -18.08 -5.47 -14.40
CA ILE A 89 -19.32 -5.13 -15.11
C ILE A 89 -19.00 -4.94 -16.59
N PRO A 90 -19.51 -5.74 -17.53
CA PRO A 90 -19.29 -5.49 -18.96
C PRO A 90 -19.91 -4.14 -19.35
N GLY A 91 -19.18 -3.30 -20.09
CA GLY A 91 -19.69 -2.00 -20.51
C GLY A 91 -20.88 -2.16 -21.45
N GLY A 92 -21.93 -1.36 -21.24
CA GLY A 92 -23.06 -1.33 -22.16
C GLY A 92 -22.60 -0.84 -23.54
N GLN A 93 -22.98 -1.54 -24.61
CA GLN A 93 -22.61 -1.21 -26.00
C GLN A 93 -23.08 0.19 -26.48
N LYS A 94 -23.87 0.89 -25.66
CA LYS A 94 -24.49 2.17 -26.04
C LYS A 94 -23.57 3.38 -25.84
N ASN A 95 -22.47 3.27 -25.07
CA ASN A 95 -21.58 4.40 -24.78
C ASN A 95 -20.09 4.02 -24.96
N LEU A 96 -19.63 4.00 -26.21
CA LEU A 96 -18.23 3.69 -26.56
C LEU A 96 -17.23 4.64 -25.88
N ARG A 97 -17.62 5.89 -25.63
CA ARG A 97 -16.76 6.89 -24.97
C ARG A 97 -16.54 6.56 -23.50
N ALA A 98 -17.60 6.18 -22.77
CA ALA A 98 -17.50 5.74 -21.39
C ALA A 98 -16.66 4.47 -21.26
N LEU A 99 -16.86 3.51 -22.18
CA LEU A 99 -16.06 2.29 -22.24
C LEU A 99 -14.56 2.59 -22.40
N LYS A 100 -14.19 3.46 -23.35
CA LYS A 100 -12.81 3.87 -23.56
C LYS A 100 -12.20 4.53 -22.31
N LYS A 101 -12.90 5.49 -21.68
CA LYS A 101 -12.43 6.15 -20.45
C LYS A 101 -12.20 5.16 -19.31
N ARG A 102 -13.10 4.17 -19.18
CA ARG A 102 -12.96 3.09 -18.19
C ARG A 102 -11.74 2.22 -18.48
N GLU A 103 -11.52 1.80 -19.72
CA GLU A 103 -10.36 1.01 -20.11
C GLU A 103 -9.04 1.77 -19.84
N GLU A 104 -8.99 3.05 -20.22
CA GLU A 104 -7.84 3.92 -19.93
C GLU A 104 -7.58 4.07 -18.42
N LEU A 105 -8.62 4.26 -17.61
CA LEU A 105 -8.49 4.31 -16.15
C LEU A 105 -7.96 2.99 -15.59
N LEU A 106 -8.53 1.85 -16.00
CA LEU A 106 -8.11 0.53 -15.50
C LEU A 106 -6.68 0.20 -15.90
N ALA A 107 -6.26 0.53 -17.12
CA ALA A 107 -4.88 0.37 -17.57
C ALA A 107 -3.90 1.26 -16.76
N SER A 108 -4.32 2.49 -16.47
CA SER A 108 -3.52 3.42 -15.65
C SER A 108 -3.39 2.95 -14.21
N LEU A 109 -4.46 2.38 -13.63
CA LEU A 109 -4.44 1.80 -12.29
C LEU A 109 -3.57 0.54 -12.21
N ASP A 110 -3.56 -0.29 -13.25
CA ASP A 110 -2.69 -1.47 -13.33
C ASP A 110 -1.20 -1.07 -13.42
N THR A 111 -0.91 -0.09 -14.27
CA THR A 111 0.43 0.51 -14.38
C THR A 111 0.89 1.09 -13.04
N LEU A 112 0.03 1.88 -12.38
CA LEU A 112 0.33 2.44 -11.07
C LEU A 112 0.56 1.35 -10.01
N ALA A 113 -0.24 0.28 -10.00
CA ALA A 113 -0.08 -0.82 -9.06
C ALA A 113 1.30 -1.50 -9.22
N SER A 114 1.73 -1.73 -10.47
CA SER A 114 3.07 -2.24 -10.77
C SER A 114 4.16 -1.31 -10.23
N HIS A 115 4.05 -0.01 -10.51
CA HIS A 115 5.00 0.99 -10.04
C HIS A 115 5.03 1.10 -8.52
N LEU A 116 3.89 1.06 -7.83
CA LEU A 116 3.84 1.19 -6.37
C LEU A 116 4.59 0.06 -5.66
N ASN A 117 4.56 -1.16 -6.19
CA ASN A 117 5.31 -2.28 -5.62
C ASN A 117 6.82 -1.97 -5.58
N THR A 118 7.39 -1.52 -6.70
CA THR A 118 8.83 -1.16 -6.77
C THR A 118 9.14 0.16 -6.08
N THR A 119 8.16 1.07 -6.01
CA THR A 119 8.27 2.37 -5.31
C THR A 119 8.52 2.17 -3.83
N PHE A 120 7.75 1.30 -3.16
CA PHE A 120 7.92 1.10 -1.72
C PHE A 120 9.23 0.38 -1.38
N THR A 121 9.70 -0.53 -2.24
CA THR A 121 11.05 -1.12 -2.13
C THR A 121 12.14 -0.06 -2.24
N ALA A 122 12.09 0.81 -3.25
CA ALA A 122 13.05 1.91 -3.40
C ALA A 122 12.97 2.92 -2.24
N LEU A 123 11.76 3.21 -1.75
CA LEU A 123 11.54 4.09 -0.61
C LEU A 123 12.11 3.50 0.69
N SER A 124 11.88 2.20 0.94
CA SER A 124 12.41 1.46 2.09
C SER A 124 13.94 1.58 2.14
N THR A 125 14.63 1.37 1.02
CA THR A 125 16.08 1.55 0.93
C THR A 125 16.51 3.00 1.10
N ALA A 126 15.81 3.96 0.47
CA ALA A 126 16.14 5.37 0.63
C ALA A 126 16.00 5.83 2.10
N LEU A 127 14.98 5.35 2.82
CA LEU A 127 14.80 5.63 4.24
C LEU A 127 15.88 4.95 5.10
N ALA A 128 16.27 3.72 4.77
CA ALA A 128 17.30 2.99 5.51
C ALA A 128 18.66 3.69 5.45
N LEU A 129 19.02 4.16 4.26
CA LEU A 129 20.21 4.98 4.02
C LEU A 129 20.14 6.35 4.72
N ALA A 130 18.93 6.84 5.05
CA ALA A 130 18.78 8.07 5.85
C ALA A 130 19.18 7.82 7.29
N SER A 131 18.61 6.75 7.84
CA SER A 131 18.76 6.43 9.25
C SER A 131 20.16 5.95 9.60
N SER A 132 20.86 5.27 8.68
CA SER A 132 22.24 4.82 8.91
C SER A 132 23.22 5.97 9.14
N ASN A 133 22.98 7.13 8.54
CA ASN A 133 23.82 8.32 8.74
C ASN A 133 23.64 8.98 10.12
N ALA A 134 22.50 8.75 10.78
CA ALA A 134 22.16 9.39 12.04
C ALA A 134 22.71 8.65 13.27
N GLU A 135 23.00 7.34 13.13
CA GLU A 135 23.40 6.46 14.24
C GLU A 135 24.92 6.44 14.53
N GLU A 136 25.74 7.26 13.87
CA GLU A 136 27.18 7.31 14.12
C GLU A 136 27.57 7.94 15.48
N GLU A 137 26.62 8.40 16.30
CA GLU A 137 26.88 8.84 17.67
C GLU A 137 26.98 7.63 18.62
N PRO A 138 28.17 7.28 19.14
CA PRO A 138 28.39 6.10 19.96
C PRO A 138 27.89 6.37 21.39
N SER A 139 26.58 6.37 21.60
CA SER A 139 26.00 6.35 22.94
C SER A 139 26.26 4.96 23.56
N GLY A 140 27.46 4.78 24.12
CA GLY A 140 28.06 3.52 24.54
C GLY A 140 27.44 2.83 25.75
N LEU A 141 26.16 2.45 25.69
CA LEU A 141 25.55 1.55 26.66
C LEU A 141 25.12 0.23 25.99
N PRO A 142 25.94 -0.83 26.10
CA PRO A 142 25.58 -2.18 25.66
C PRO A 142 24.53 -2.76 26.64
N GLY A 143 23.24 -2.53 26.35
CA GLY A 143 22.16 -2.96 27.23
C GLY A 143 20.90 -3.35 26.46
N ASP A 144 20.84 -4.62 26.04
CA ASP A 144 19.62 -5.41 25.81
C ASP A 144 18.57 -4.84 24.83
N ALA A 145 18.98 -4.03 23.85
CA ALA A 145 18.12 -3.66 22.74
C ALA A 145 17.98 -4.87 21.81
N THR A 146 16.89 -5.62 21.95
CA THR A 146 16.50 -6.59 20.93
C THR A 146 16.47 -5.89 19.57
N PRO A 147 17.03 -6.49 18.50
CA PRO A 147 17.06 -5.90 17.17
C PRO A 147 15.63 -5.79 16.63
N HIS A 148 14.95 -4.70 16.99
CA HIS A 148 13.66 -4.38 16.42
C HIS A 148 13.90 -3.91 15.00
N ALA A 149 13.29 -4.61 14.03
CA ALA A 149 13.35 -4.24 12.62
C ALA A 149 13.06 -2.75 12.47
N LYS A 150 14.04 -2.01 11.92
CA LYS A 150 13.92 -0.57 11.67
C LYS A 150 12.67 -0.36 10.82
N SER A 151 11.78 0.50 11.29
CA SER A 151 10.56 0.82 10.55
C SER A 151 10.28 2.31 10.60
N GLY A 152 9.95 2.88 9.45
CA GLY A 152 9.74 4.30 9.21
C GLY A 152 8.29 4.62 8.87
N SER A 153 8.04 5.90 8.59
CA SER A 153 6.74 6.38 8.14
C SER A 153 6.83 6.91 6.70
N ALA A 154 5.83 6.59 5.89
CA ALA A 154 5.67 7.09 4.53
C ALA A 154 4.40 7.93 4.42
N TYR A 155 4.45 8.97 3.57
CA TYR A 155 3.32 9.86 3.36
C TYR A 155 3.02 9.99 1.87
N LEU A 156 1.76 9.85 1.52
CA LEU A 156 1.24 10.00 0.17
C LEU A 156 0.12 11.04 0.18
N ALA A 157 0.04 11.84 -0.87
CA ALA A 157 -1.06 12.77 -1.09
C ALA A 157 -1.77 12.46 -2.42
N ILE A 158 -3.10 12.53 -2.40
CA ILE A 158 -3.95 12.42 -3.57
C ILE A 158 -4.60 13.79 -3.81
N ALA A 159 -4.29 14.42 -4.94
CA ALA A 159 -4.85 15.72 -5.31
C ALA A 159 -5.81 15.57 -6.51
N LEU A 160 -7.06 16.00 -6.34
CA LEU A 160 -8.12 15.93 -7.36
C LEU A 160 -8.35 17.33 -7.96
N GLY A 161 -8.07 17.51 -9.24
CA GLY A 161 -8.29 18.77 -9.95
C GLY A 161 -7.53 18.88 -11.27
N ALA A 162 -7.43 20.09 -11.82
CA ALA A 162 -6.70 20.33 -13.08
C ALA A 162 -5.17 20.30 -12.92
N SER A 163 -4.69 20.58 -11.70
CA SER A 163 -3.28 20.51 -11.33
C SER A 163 -3.18 20.30 -9.81
N VAL A 164 -1.99 19.94 -9.31
CA VAL A 164 -1.76 19.82 -7.85
C VAL A 164 -1.94 21.16 -7.14
N GLY A 165 -1.47 22.27 -7.74
CA GLY A 165 -1.56 23.61 -7.16
C GLY A 165 -3.01 24.12 -7.07
N THR A 166 -3.84 23.76 -8.03
CA THR A 166 -5.24 24.19 -8.15
C THR A 166 -6.24 23.07 -7.85
N SER A 167 -5.82 22.06 -7.09
CA SER A 167 -6.65 20.91 -6.74
C SER A 167 -7.84 21.33 -5.89
N ARG A 168 -9.04 20.79 -6.18
CA ARG A 168 -10.27 21.06 -5.43
C ARG A 168 -10.32 20.29 -4.12
N ALA A 169 -9.77 19.07 -4.12
CA ALA A 169 -9.60 18.25 -2.94
C ALA A 169 -8.17 17.72 -2.84
N ARG A 170 -7.70 17.58 -1.60
CA ARG A 170 -6.41 16.98 -1.24
C ARG A 170 -6.68 16.02 -0.11
N VAL A 171 -6.26 14.77 -0.29
CA VAL A 171 -6.44 13.72 0.70
C VAL A 171 -5.07 13.16 1.05
N MET A 172 -4.77 13.09 2.33
CA MET A 172 -3.52 12.57 2.87
C MET A 172 -3.65 11.10 3.25
N LEU A 173 -2.60 10.33 3.01
CA LEU A 173 -2.44 8.99 3.54
C LEU A 173 -1.10 8.93 4.26
N GLY A 174 -1.14 8.55 5.52
CA GLY A 174 0.07 8.23 6.28
C GLY A 174 0.15 6.75 6.57
N LEU A 175 1.33 6.19 6.35
CA LEU A 175 1.66 4.79 6.60
C LEU A 175 2.76 4.77 7.66
N ASP A 176 2.47 4.24 8.84
CA ASP A 176 3.43 4.05 9.92
C ASP A 176 3.76 2.57 10.10
N GLY A 177 5.02 2.31 10.44
CA GLY A 177 5.56 0.96 10.54
C GLY A 177 6.03 0.36 9.22
N LEU A 178 6.29 1.18 8.18
CA LEU A 178 6.89 0.70 6.93
C LEU A 178 8.24 0.05 7.23
N GLU A 179 8.45 -1.19 6.79
CA GLU A 179 9.72 -1.90 6.93
C GLU A 179 10.83 -1.13 6.20
N VAL A 180 11.90 -0.77 6.90
CA VAL A 180 13.01 0.01 6.37
C VAL A 180 14.25 -0.87 6.30
N LYS A 181 14.66 -1.24 5.09
CA LYS A 181 15.83 -2.09 4.85
C LYS A 181 16.56 -1.72 3.56
N ILE A 182 17.87 -2.00 3.54
CA ILE A 182 18.70 -1.83 2.35
C ILE A 182 18.58 -3.11 1.52
N TRP A 183 17.84 -3.03 0.42
CA TRP A 183 17.68 -4.17 -0.47
C TRP A 183 19.01 -4.50 -1.17
N GLY A 184 19.48 -5.73 -1.03
CA GLY A 184 20.74 -6.20 -1.62
C GLY A 184 21.95 -6.12 -0.68
N ALA A 185 21.83 -5.48 0.49
CA ALA A 185 22.75 -5.76 1.58
C ALA A 185 22.53 -7.21 2.01
N ARG A 186 23.61 -7.99 2.08
CA ARG A 186 23.53 -9.34 2.64
C ARG A 186 23.50 -9.18 4.15
N ASP A 187 22.59 -9.88 4.81
CA ASP A 187 22.52 -9.96 6.28
C ASP A 187 23.69 -10.81 6.84
N ASP A 188 24.89 -10.70 6.25
CA ASP A 188 26.06 -11.54 6.55
C ASP A 188 26.65 -11.22 7.94
N ASP A 189 26.20 -10.15 8.60
CA ASP A 189 26.70 -9.71 9.91
C ASP A 189 26.02 -10.39 11.12
N GLU A 190 24.85 -11.03 10.97
CA GLU A 190 24.14 -11.59 12.15
C GLU A 190 24.65 -12.97 12.59
N ASP A 191 25.33 -13.72 11.71
CA ASP A 191 25.88 -15.05 12.01
C ASP A 191 27.40 -15.14 11.87
N ALA A 192 28.09 -14.02 11.62
CA ALA A 192 29.53 -13.93 11.80
C ALA A 192 29.84 -13.99 13.30
N VAL A 193 29.76 -15.19 13.87
CA VAL A 193 30.38 -15.52 15.15
C VAL A 193 31.81 -14.98 15.04
N PRO A 194 32.22 -14.02 15.88
CA PRO A 194 33.58 -13.52 15.84
C PRO A 194 34.47 -14.74 16.11
N ASP A 195 35.07 -15.27 15.05
CA ASP A 195 36.02 -16.35 15.15
C ASP A 195 37.24 -15.70 15.78
N TYR A 196 37.37 -15.87 17.09
CA TYR A 196 38.53 -15.46 17.85
C TYR A 196 39.70 -16.35 17.43
N ASP A 197 40.22 -16.17 16.21
CA ASP A 197 41.44 -16.82 15.77
C ASP A 197 42.58 -15.79 15.79
N GLU A 198 43.31 -15.80 16.90
CA GLU A 198 44.65 -15.25 17.01
C GLU A 198 45.53 -15.86 15.91
N SER A 199 45.82 -15.13 14.84
CA SER A 199 47.05 -15.38 14.09
C SER A 199 47.62 -14.12 13.44
N ASP A 200 48.69 -13.63 14.07
CA ASP A 200 49.74 -12.82 13.46
C ASP A 200 50.13 -13.41 12.09
N SER A 201 49.91 -12.65 11.01
CA SER A 201 50.55 -12.93 9.74
C SER A 201 50.91 -11.62 9.03
N ASP A 202 52.08 -11.09 9.42
CA ASP A 202 52.85 -10.10 8.66
C ASP A 202 53.12 -10.62 7.24
N SER A 203 52.65 -9.94 6.18
CA SER A 203 53.36 -9.89 4.88
C SER A 203 52.83 -8.80 3.92
N GLU A 204 53.54 -7.67 3.93
CA GLU A 204 54.17 -6.97 2.79
C GLU A 204 53.47 -6.92 1.40
N ALA A 205 53.08 -5.69 1.05
CA ALA A 205 53.38 -4.95 -0.18
C ALA A 205 53.20 -5.60 -1.57
N GLY A 206 52.29 -5.02 -2.37
CA GLY A 206 52.18 -5.27 -3.81
C GLY A 206 51.48 -4.13 -4.54
N SER A 207 52.24 -3.06 -4.82
CA SER A 207 51.90 -1.93 -5.69
C SER A 207 51.67 -2.38 -7.15
N GLY A 208 50.56 -1.96 -7.77
CA GLY A 208 50.32 -2.13 -9.21
C GLY A 208 49.28 -1.13 -9.71
N SER A 209 49.75 -0.13 -10.45
CA SER A 209 49.01 1.01 -10.99
C SER A 209 49.03 0.90 -12.51
N GLU A 210 47.88 0.89 -13.20
CA GLU A 210 47.69 1.16 -14.65
C GLU A 210 46.21 1.58 -14.77
N ASP A 211 45.82 2.87 -14.88
CA ASP A 211 45.87 3.78 -16.04
C ASP A 211 45.60 3.07 -17.37
N GLU A 212 44.38 3.18 -17.94
CA GLU A 212 44.14 3.32 -19.39
C GLU A 212 42.77 3.99 -19.67
N ASP A 213 42.81 4.84 -20.70
CA ASP A 213 41.86 5.82 -21.21
C ASP A 213 40.76 5.24 -22.13
N GLU A 214 40.08 6.15 -22.86
CA GLU A 214 39.27 6.00 -24.09
C GLU A 214 37.74 5.97 -23.86
N ASP A 215 36.98 7.06 -24.05
CA ASP A 215 36.71 7.85 -25.28
C ASP A 215 35.91 7.04 -26.32
N ASP A 216 34.57 7.19 -26.37
CA ASP A 216 33.84 7.20 -27.66
C ASP A 216 32.39 7.73 -27.56
N THR A 217 32.22 8.93 -28.11
CA THR A 217 31.15 9.38 -28.99
C THR A 217 30.11 8.35 -29.49
N SER A 218 28.82 8.69 -29.46
CA SER A 218 27.99 8.63 -30.68
C SER A 218 26.66 9.37 -30.55
N GLU A 219 26.43 10.12 -31.61
CA GLU A 219 25.37 11.05 -31.93
C GLU A 219 24.08 10.35 -32.44
N GLU A 220 22.94 11.00 -32.20
CA GLU A 220 21.81 11.20 -33.13
C GLU A 220 21.03 10.00 -33.69
N ALA A 221 19.71 9.98 -33.44
CA ALA A 221 18.71 9.61 -34.44
C ALA A 221 17.29 10.04 -34.00
N GLU A 222 16.91 11.25 -34.36
CA GLU A 222 15.53 11.73 -34.40
C GLU A 222 14.75 10.93 -35.47
N SER A 223 13.69 10.21 -35.06
CA SER A 223 12.81 9.46 -35.98
C SER A 223 11.36 9.92 -35.82
N ASP A 224 10.99 10.91 -36.61
CA ASP A 224 9.62 11.33 -36.89
C ASP A 224 8.89 10.26 -37.73
N CYS A 225 7.83 9.66 -37.19
CA CYS A 225 6.88 8.88 -37.98
C CYS A 225 5.44 9.22 -37.62
N ASP A 226 4.97 10.25 -38.31
CA ASP A 226 3.58 10.62 -38.50
C ASP A 226 2.86 9.52 -39.30
N SER A 227 1.81 8.91 -38.73
CA SER A 227 0.97 7.97 -39.47
C SER A 227 -0.50 8.09 -39.04
N GLU A 228 -1.16 9.03 -39.70
CA GLU A 228 -2.61 9.12 -39.83
C GLU A 228 -3.13 7.87 -40.54
N ASN A 229 -4.01 7.10 -39.92
CA ASN A 229 -4.87 6.19 -40.68
C ASN A 229 -6.26 6.09 -40.06
N GLU A 230 -7.16 6.91 -40.60
CA GLU A 230 -8.59 6.65 -40.57
C GLU A 230 -8.91 5.49 -41.51
N THR A 231 -9.41 4.37 -41.00
CA THR A 231 -10.22 3.47 -41.83
C THR A 231 -11.34 2.84 -41.01
N ALA A 232 -12.54 3.33 -41.28
CA ALA A 232 -13.78 2.64 -41.00
C ALA A 232 -13.82 1.32 -41.77
N SER A 233 -14.12 0.21 -41.09
CA SER A 233 -14.62 -0.99 -41.75
C SER A 233 -15.54 -1.76 -40.81
N ALA A 234 -16.81 -1.76 -41.20
CA ALA A 234 -17.80 -2.71 -40.75
C ALA A 234 -17.46 -4.11 -41.29
N SER A 235 -17.47 -5.13 -40.43
CA SER A 235 -17.78 -6.48 -40.87
C SER A 235 -18.34 -7.34 -39.75
N SER A 236 -19.50 -7.89 -40.05
CA SER A 236 -20.24 -8.99 -39.45
C SER A 236 -19.50 -10.32 -39.44
N HIS A 237 -20.06 -11.27 -38.66
CA HIS A 237 -19.78 -12.72 -38.59
C HIS A 237 -18.65 -13.12 -37.64
N ALA A 238 -18.68 -14.26 -36.98
CA ALA A 238 -19.70 -15.25 -36.64
C ALA A 238 -19.02 -16.20 -35.63
N HIS A 239 -19.84 -16.87 -34.81
CA HIS A 239 -19.60 -18.15 -34.14
C HIS A 239 -18.16 -18.71 -34.12
N SER A 240 -17.57 -18.87 -32.94
CA SER A 240 -16.49 -19.82 -32.72
C SER A 240 -16.64 -20.54 -31.38
N SER A 241 -17.01 -21.80 -31.56
CA SER A 241 -16.96 -22.98 -30.72
C SER A 241 -15.96 -23.01 -29.56
N SER A 242 -16.48 -23.46 -28.43
CA SER A 242 -15.84 -24.05 -27.26
C SER A 242 -14.70 -25.03 -27.59
N SER A 243 -13.48 -24.71 -27.19
CA SER A 243 -12.37 -25.68 -27.09
C SER A 243 -12.28 -26.22 -25.66
N SER A 244 -12.82 -27.42 -25.46
CA SER A 244 -12.55 -28.27 -24.30
C SER A 244 -11.09 -28.73 -24.33
N SER A 245 -10.26 -28.24 -23.42
CA SER A 245 -8.90 -28.76 -23.21
C SER A 245 -8.94 -30.04 -22.36
N PRO A 246 -8.24 -31.12 -22.75
CA PRO A 246 -8.18 -32.37 -22.02
C PRO A 246 -7.22 -32.28 -20.81
N HIS A 247 -7.64 -32.90 -19.70
CA HIS A 247 -6.88 -33.06 -18.46
C HIS A 247 -5.59 -33.89 -18.67
N PRO A 248 -4.48 -33.57 -17.98
CA PRO A 248 -3.29 -34.41 -17.97
C PRO A 248 -3.50 -35.69 -17.12
N PRO A 249 -2.90 -36.83 -17.51
CA PRO A 249 -3.09 -38.11 -16.84
C PRO A 249 -2.36 -38.22 -15.51
N SER A 250 -2.96 -39.03 -14.64
CA SER A 250 -2.58 -39.40 -13.29
C SER A 250 -1.14 -39.88 -13.13
N ARG A 251 -0.47 -39.36 -12.08
CA ARG A 251 0.83 -39.84 -11.60
C ARG A 251 0.70 -41.19 -10.89
N THR A 252 1.62 -42.08 -11.22
CA THR A 252 1.81 -43.43 -10.69
C THR A 252 2.37 -43.43 -9.26
N PRO A 253 2.08 -44.47 -8.44
CA PRO A 253 2.66 -44.64 -7.11
C PRO A 253 4.10 -45.16 -7.19
N SER A 254 5.00 -44.55 -6.41
CA SER A 254 6.39 -44.98 -6.28
C SER A 254 6.52 -46.23 -5.39
N PRO A 255 7.46 -47.15 -5.66
CA PRO A 255 7.68 -48.37 -4.88
C PRO A 255 8.42 -48.07 -3.57
N SER A 256 7.94 -48.64 -2.48
CA SER A 256 8.59 -48.67 -1.17
C SER A 256 9.81 -49.61 -1.22
N PHE A 257 10.99 -49.08 -0.93
CA PHE A 257 12.18 -49.89 -0.63
C PHE A 257 12.24 -50.15 0.88
N ASP A 258 11.94 -51.39 1.28
CA ASP A 258 12.20 -51.90 2.62
C ASP A 258 13.71 -52.10 2.82
N LEU A 259 14.34 -51.19 3.55
CA LEU A 259 15.70 -51.37 4.07
C LEU A 259 15.63 -51.87 5.53
N PRO A 260 16.47 -52.85 5.92
CA PRO A 260 16.53 -53.36 7.28
C PRO A 260 17.12 -52.34 8.27
N PRO A 261 16.67 -52.33 9.54
CA PRO A 261 17.17 -51.40 10.54
C PRO A 261 18.62 -51.72 10.95
N PRO A 262 19.51 -50.72 11.10
CA PRO A 262 20.85 -50.92 11.63
C PRO A 262 20.82 -51.22 13.14
N PRO A 263 21.82 -51.95 13.65
CA PRO A 263 21.89 -52.33 15.06
C PRO A 263 22.19 -51.14 15.98
N ASN A 264 21.41 -51.06 17.06
CA ASN A 264 21.56 -50.15 18.19
C ASN A 264 23.01 -50.09 18.70
N ARG A 265 23.68 -48.96 18.47
CA ARG A 265 24.85 -48.54 19.24
C ARG A 265 24.42 -47.43 20.18
N SER A 266 24.30 -47.77 21.46
CA SER A 266 24.13 -46.83 22.57
C SER A 266 25.41 -46.01 22.75
N LEU A 267 25.42 -44.82 22.18
CA LEU A 267 26.42 -43.78 22.45
C LEU A 267 25.96 -42.91 23.64
N PRO A 268 26.92 -42.37 24.43
CA PRO A 268 26.63 -41.51 25.57
C PRO A 268 25.96 -40.20 25.13
N ASN A 269 24.96 -39.79 25.91
CA ASN A 269 24.04 -38.69 25.68
C ASN A 269 24.78 -37.37 25.32
N PRO A 270 24.79 -36.93 24.05
CA PRO A 270 25.34 -35.63 23.69
C PRO A 270 24.40 -34.54 24.21
N LEU A 271 24.97 -33.41 24.67
CA LEU A 271 24.17 -32.24 25.07
C LEU A 271 23.18 -31.89 23.94
N PRO A 272 21.94 -31.48 24.28
CA PRO A 272 20.95 -31.11 23.28
C PRO A 272 21.56 -29.99 22.42
N PRO A 273 21.62 -30.17 21.08
CA PRO A 273 22.12 -29.11 20.21
C PRO A 273 21.32 -27.84 20.46
N PRO A 274 21.94 -26.65 20.43
CA PRO A 274 21.21 -25.39 20.51
C PRO A 274 20.08 -25.46 19.50
N ARG A 275 18.83 -25.34 19.99
CA ARG A 275 17.67 -25.41 19.10
C ARG A 275 17.87 -24.29 18.08
N PRO A 276 17.95 -24.60 16.78
CA PRO A 276 17.99 -23.55 15.78
C PRO A 276 16.77 -22.67 16.05
N SER A 277 17.02 -21.38 16.25
CA SER A 277 16.00 -20.36 16.33
C SER A 277 15.10 -20.56 15.11
N GLN A 278 13.92 -21.15 15.33
CA GLN A 278 12.96 -21.37 14.27
C GLN A 278 12.39 -20.00 13.94
N SER A 279 13.09 -19.26 13.08
CA SER A 279 12.54 -18.11 12.38
C SER A 279 11.21 -18.58 11.81
N ARG A 280 10.10 -18.07 12.35
CA ARG A 280 8.75 -18.46 11.94
C ARG A 280 8.57 -18.02 10.49
N THR A 281 8.84 -18.92 9.55
CA THR A 281 8.52 -18.70 8.15
C THR A 281 7.01 -18.63 8.02
N VAL A 282 6.48 -17.42 7.89
CA VAL A 282 5.05 -17.21 7.63
C VAL A 282 4.76 -17.79 6.24
N SER A 283 3.72 -18.61 6.13
CA SER A 283 3.30 -19.17 4.83
C SER A 283 2.78 -18.05 3.92
N TYR A 284 3.09 -18.12 2.62
CA TYR A 284 2.59 -17.17 1.61
C TYR A 284 1.07 -17.00 1.65
N ALA A 285 0.32 -18.07 1.88
CA ALA A 285 -1.14 -18.01 2.02
C ALA A 285 -1.57 -17.14 3.19
N GLN A 286 -0.88 -17.25 4.34
CA GLN A 286 -1.15 -16.43 5.52
C GLN A 286 -0.82 -14.96 5.28
N GLN A 287 0.25 -14.68 4.54
CA GLN A 287 0.60 -13.31 4.14
C GLN A 287 -0.47 -12.69 3.23
N GLN A 288 -0.98 -13.44 2.26
CA GLN A 288 -2.04 -12.96 1.38
C GLN A 288 -3.36 -12.72 2.14
N ASP A 289 -3.70 -13.60 3.09
CA ASP A 289 -4.87 -13.42 3.96
C ASP A 289 -4.73 -12.17 4.83
N ALA A 290 -3.53 -11.89 5.35
CA ALA A 290 -3.21 -10.66 6.07
C ALA A 290 -3.43 -9.42 5.20
N HIS A 291 -2.94 -9.41 3.96
CA HIS A 291 -3.17 -8.30 3.02
C HIS A 291 -4.65 -8.05 2.76
N VAL A 292 -5.44 -9.11 2.50
CA VAL A 292 -6.89 -8.99 2.26
C VAL A 292 -7.61 -8.52 3.52
N ALA A 293 -7.20 -8.97 4.70
CA ALA A 293 -7.77 -8.52 5.97
C ALA A 293 -7.51 -7.03 6.21
N ALA A 294 -6.30 -6.55 5.93
CA ALA A 294 -5.91 -5.15 6.04
C ALA A 294 -6.73 -4.26 5.07
N GLU A 295 -6.88 -4.67 3.81
CA GLU A 295 -7.71 -3.95 2.82
C GLU A 295 -9.18 -3.86 3.24
N ARG A 296 -9.74 -4.96 3.78
CA ARG A 296 -11.12 -4.98 4.28
C ARG A 296 -11.30 -4.09 5.51
N LEU A 297 -10.31 -4.05 6.40
CA LEU A 297 -10.30 -3.17 7.56
C LEU A 297 -10.31 -1.70 7.11
N LEU A 298 -9.38 -1.32 6.22
CA LEU A 298 -9.33 0.02 5.65
C LEU A 298 -10.65 0.42 4.99
N SER A 299 -11.22 -0.46 4.16
CA SER A 299 -12.49 -0.23 3.48
C SER A 299 -13.63 0.02 4.46
N ARG A 300 -13.70 -0.77 5.55
CA ARG A 300 -14.72 -0.59 6.59
C ARG A 300 -14.52 0.72 7.34
N THR A 301 -13.29 1.05 7.72
CA THR A 301 -12.98 2.30 8.42
C THR A 301 -13.36 3.52 7.58
N LEU A 302 -13.05 3.51 6.29
CA LEU A 302 -13.45 4.55 5.35
C LEU A 302 -14.97 4.66 5.20
N ALA A 303 -15.67 3.53 5.08
CA ALA A 303 -17.13 3.53 4.99
C ALA A 303 -17.78 4.10 6.27
N THR A 304 -17.26 3.73 7.44
CA THR A 304 -17.71 4.29 8.72
C THR A 304 -17.44 5.78 8.80
N ALA A 305 -16.23 6.23 8.43
CA ALA A 305 -15.86 7.64 8.43
C ALA A 305 -16.71 8.47 7.45
N ALA A 306 -17.01 7.95 6.26
CA ALA A 306 -17.86 8.61 5.28
C ALA A 306 -19.34 8.69 5.71
N SER A 307 -19.78 7.82 6.62
CA SER A 307 -21.15 7.81 7.14
C SER A 307 -21.34 8.58 8.44
N ALA A 308 -20.25 8.91 9.14
CA ALA A 308 -20.31 9.60 10.43
C ALA A 308 -20.62 11.09 10.19
N ASP A 309 -21.76 11.56 10.72
CA ASP A 309 -22.26 12.95 10.89
C ASP A 309 -21.89 14.04 9.86
N GLU A 310 -22.83 14.96 9.58
CA GLU A 310 -22.67 16.11 8.66
C GLU A 310 -21.44 17.03 8.91
N ASN A 311 -20.78 16.90 10.07
CA ASN A 311 -19.60 17.67 10.43
C ASN A 311 -18.27 16.89 10.39
N ALA A 312 -18.30 15.56 10.24
CA ALA A 312 -17.11 14.72 10.37
C ALA A 312 -16.61 14.28 8.98
N THR A 313 -15.61 14.98 8.46
CA THR A 313 -14.86 14.63 7.24
C THR A 313 -15.70 14.52 5.96
N ASP A 314 -15.69 15.58 5.16
CA ASP A 314 -16.39 15.65 3.87
C ASP A 314 -15.71 14.82 2.76
N PHE A 315 -15.50 13.53 3.00
CA PHE A 315 -15.05 12.58 1.97
C PHE A 315 -16.04 12.51 0.80
N SER A 316 -17.31 12.88 1.02
CA SER A 316 -18.40 12.79 0.06
C SER A 316 -18.62 14.07 -0.77
N ALA A 317 -17.73 15.07 -0.68
CA ALA A 317 -17.84 16.28 -1.49
C ALA A 317 -17.95 15.91 -2.99
N GLU A 318 -19.11 16.19 -3.59
CA GLU A 318 -19.39 15.87 -4.98
C GLU A 318 -18.48 16.71 -5.89
N LEU A 319 -17.48 16.04 -6.49
CA LEU A 319 -16.59 16.63 -7.47
C LEU A 319 -16.95 16.08 -8.83
N ALA A 320 -17.04 16.98 -9.83
CA ALA A 320 -17.02 16.54 -11.21
C ALA A 320 -15.75 15.72 -11.48
N PRO A 321 -15.78 14.76 -12.41
CA PRO A 321 -14.59 14.00 -12.76
C PRO A 321 -13.46 14.91 -13.23
N THR A 322 -12.28 14.74 -12.63
CA THR A 322 -11.07 15.54 -12.87
C THR A 322 -9.84 14.66 -13.00
N GLN A 323 -8.67 15.26 -13.18
CA GLN A 323 -7.41 14.54 -13.09
C GLN A 323 -7.07 14.26 -11.62
N THR A 324 -6.55 13.07 -11.37
CA THR A 324 -6.03 12.64 -10.08
C THR A 324 -4.51 12.62 -10.15
N HIS A 325 -3.88 13.36 -9.25
CA HIS A 325 -2.43 13.41 -9.10
C HIS A 325 -2.02 12.70 -7.81
N LEU A 326 -1.01 11.82 -7.89
CA LEU A 326 -0.42 11.18 -6.74
C LEU A 326 0.94 11.80 -6.43
N LEU A 327 1.17 12.12 -5.15
CA LEU A 327 2.43 12.61 -4.66
C LEU A 327 2.94 11.74 -3.52
N LEU A 328 4.24 11.46 -3.51
CA LEU A 328 4.95 10.72 -2.48
C LEU A 328 5.93 11.65 -1.77
N ARG A 329 5.96 11.60 -0.43
CA ARG A 329 6.99 12.25 0.38
C ARG A 329 8.17 11.29 0.54
N ALA A 330 9.33 11.62 -0.01
CA ALA A 330 10.51 10.74 0.02
C ALA A 330 11.82 11.54 0.08
N PRO A 331 12.94 10.97 0.57
CA PRO A 331 14.26 11.61 0.55
C PRO A 331 14.67 12.09 -0.86
N ARG A 332 15.56 13.08 -0.97
CA ARG A 332 16.06 13.56 -2.28
C ARG A 332 16.81 12.49 -3.07
N ARG A 333 17.48 11.56 -2.38
CA ARG A 333 18.13 10.40 -3.02
C ARG A 333 17.15 9.32 -3.51
N PHE A 334 15.86 9.42 -3.17
CA PHE A 334 14.89 8.47 -3.70
C PHE A 334 14.92 8.54 -5.22
N ALA A 335 15.07 7.41 -5.90
CA ALA A 335 15.15 7.36 -7.35
C ALA A 335 14.23 6.25 -7.85
N HIS A 336 13.28 6.61 -8.70
CA HIS A 336 12.38 5.65 -9.33
C HIS A 336 11.91 6.20 -10.68
N PRO A 337 11.91 5.39 -11.77
CA PRO A 337 11.63 5.88 -13.12
C PRO A 337 10.25 6.52 -13.28
N ALA A 338 9.24 5.98 -12.59
CA ALA A 338 7.87 6.51 -12.63
C ALA A 338 7.60 7.74 -11.74
N TRP A 339 8.59 8.28 -11.04
CA TRP A 339 8.40 9.40 -10.11
C TRP A 339 9.32 10.56 -10.45
N THR A 340 8.74 11.75 -10.49
CA THR A 340 9.44 12.99 -10.81
C THR A 340 9.52 13.90 -9.58
N PRO A 341 10.68 14.48 -9.26
CA PRO A 341 10.81 15.37 -8.09
C PRO A 341 10.04 16.67 -8.34
N GLN A 342 9.33 17.15 -7.32
CA GLN A 342 8.51 18.37 -7.35
C GLN A 342 8.88 19.32 -6.19
N PRO A 343 10.11 19.88 -6.16
CA PRO A 343 10.55 20.77 -5.09
C PRO A 343 9.66 22.01 -4.95
N ARG A 344 9.12 22.51 -6.06
CA ARG A 344 8.17 23.64 -6.12
C ARG A 344 6.88 23.44 -5.33
N LEU A 345 6.51 22.19 -5.00
CA LEU A 345 5.30 21.88 -4.25
C LEU A 345 5.53 21.78 -2.73
N ALA A 346 6.79 21.77 -2.28
CA ALA A 346 7.17 21.56 -0.88
C ALA A 346 6.39 22.46 0.09
N GLY A 347 6.47 23.78 -0.05
CA GLY A 347 5.82 24.69 0.88
C GLY A 347 4.29 24.49 1.02
N THR A 348 3.60 24.21 -0.08
CA THR A 348 2.14 24.01 -0.05
C THR A 348 1.78 22.65 0.54
N MET A 349 2.43 21.58 0.10
CA MET A 349 2.09 20.22 0.52
C MET A 349 2.61 19.89 1.92
N ASP A 350 3.74 20.46 2.35
CA ASP A 350 4.23 20.34 3.71
C ASP A 350 3.32 21.06 4.71
N THR A 351 2.66 22.14 4.30
CA THR A 351 1.63 22.78 5.13
C THR A 351 0.43 21.84 5.34
N VAL A 352 -0.05 21.21 4.27
CA VAL A 352 -1.16 20.23 4.34
C VAL A 352 -0.75 19.01 5.19
N LEU A 353 0.48 18.53 5.04
CA LEU A 353 1.00 17.41 5.83
C LEU A 353 1.14 17.77 7.32
N ARG A 354 1.58 19.00 7.65
CA ARG A 354 1.67 19.47 9.02
C ARG A 354 0.30 19.58 9.67
N GLU A 355 -0.68 20.12 8.94
CA GLU A 355 -2.08 20.20 9.38
C GLU A 355 -2.66 18.79 9.61
N PHE A 356 -2.40 17.86 8.68
CA PHE A 356 -2.77 16.44 8.84
C PHE A 356 -2.20 15.82 10.12
N ARG A 357 -0.89 15.97 10.39
CA ARG A 357 -0.26 15.45 11.63
C ARG A 357 -0.78 16.11 12.89
N ALA A 358 -1.04 17.42 12.84
CA ALA A 358 -1.60 18.16 13.97
C ALA A 358 -3.01 17.68 14.32
N GLU A 359 -3.86 17.43 13.31
CA GLU A 359 -5.22 16.90 13.50
C GLU A 359 -5.21 15.47 14.09
N MET A 360 -4.24 14.62 13.72
CA MET A 360 -4.11 13.28 14.30
C MET A 360 -3.71 13.29 15.77
N SER A 361 -2.91 14.27 16.19
CA SER A 361 -2.39 14.33 17.55
C SER A 361 -3.46 14.79 18.56
N GLY A 362 -4.66 15.14 18.10
CA GLY A 362 -5.73 15.66 18.96
C GLY A 362 -5.32 16.91 19.73
N SER A 363 -4.23 17.57 19.33
CA SER A 363 -3.69 18.74 19.98
C SER A 363 -4.59 19.91 19.62
N ASP A 364 -5.66 20.05 20.39
CA ASP A 364 -6.51 21.23 20.40
C ASP A 364 -5.67 22.35 21.02
N ASN A 365 -4.76 22.91 20.23
CA ASN A 365 -3.93 24.04 20.58
C ASN A 365 -4.85 25.27 20.76
N GLY A 366 -5.56 25.28 21.89
CA GLY A 366 -6.71 26.12 22.24
C GLY A 366 -6.39 27.58 22.49
N GLY A 367 -5.42 28.16 21.78
CA GLY A 367 -4.87 29.46 22.12
C GLY A 367 -5.49 30.65 21.41
N LYS A 368 -5.77 30.58 20.10
CA LYS A 368 -6.11 31.79 19.32
C LYS A 368 -7.04 31.44 18.16
N ALA A 369 -8.10 32.24 18.00
CA ALA A 369 -9.12 32.14 16.96
C ALA A 369 -8.49 32.09 15.55
N LYS A 370 -8.11 30.88 15.10
CA LYS A 370 -7.61 30.66 13.75
C LYS A 370 -8.81 30.71 12.81
N LYS A 371 -8.73 31.63 11.86
CA LYS A 371 -9.57 31.73 10.67
C LYS A 371 -9.83 30.31 10.14
N LYS A 372 -11.09 29.96 9.95
CA LYS A 372 -11.62 28.63 9.57
C LYS A 372 -10.78 28.02 8.42
N ALA A 373 -9.72 27.30 8.76
CA ALA A 373 -8.88 26.60 7.80
C ALA A 373 -9.68 25.40 7.29
N LYS A 374 -9.52 25.06 6.01
CA LYS A 374 -10.16 23.88 5.43
C LYS A 374 -9.58 22.65 6.14
N SER A 375 -10.42 21.82 6.76
CA SER A 375 -9.97 20.59 7.43
C SER A 375 -9.23 19.70 6.45
N VAL A 376 -8.12 19.11 6.89
CA VAL A 376 -7.37 18.19 6.04
C VAL A 376 -8.04 16.83 6.06
N GLU A 377 -8.36 16.31 4.89
CA GLU A 377 -8.91 14.96 4.75
C GLU A 377 -7.77 13.95 4.68
N GLY A 378 -7.93 12.79 5.31
CA GLY A 378 -6.95 11.72 5.17
C GLY A 378 -7.19 10.51 6.05
N VAL A 379 -6.30 9.53 5.98
CA VAL A 379 -6.30 8.33 6.81
C VAL A 379 -4.89 8.05 7.31
N TRP A 380 -4.79 7.62 8.56
CA TRP A 380 -3.57 7.10 9.15
C TRP A 380 -3.64 5.57 9.25
N ILE A 381 -2.62 4.88 8.78
CA ILE A 381 -2.50 3.43 8.93
C ILE A 381 -1.26 3.16 9.77
N THR A 382 -1.40 2.40 10.85
CA THR A 382 -0.31 2.03 11.76
C THR A 382 -0.28 0.53 12.00
N CYS A 383 0.89 -0.01 12.34
CA CYS A 383 1.09 -1.39 12.76
C CYS A 383 0.77 -1.61 14.25
N ARG A 384 0.61 -2.88 14.65
CA ARG A 384 0.36 -3.25 16.03
C ARG A 384 1.53 -2.83 16.93
N GLY A 385 1.23 -2.37 18.13
CA GLY A 385 2.24 -2.00 19.13
C GLY A 385 2.92 -0.66 18.87
N ARG A 386 2.63 0.00 17.74
CA ARG A 386 2.99 1.39 17.49
C ARG A 386 1.82 2.28 17.83
N GLU A 387 1.72 2.68 19.10
CA GLU A 387 0.87 3.81 19.45
C GLU A 387 1.46 5.07 18.80
N TYR A 388 0.62 5.81 18.09
CA TYR A 388 1.03 7.10 17.54
C TYR A 388 1.32 8.03 18.71
N THR A 389 2.60 8.22 19.05
CA THR A 389 2.99 9.10 20.15
C THR A 389 2.94 10.58 19.75
N GLY A 390 2.75 10.89 18.47
CA GLY A 390 2.77 12.25 17.92
C GLY A 390 4.10 12.99 18.14
N ARG A 391 5.12 12.32 18.70
CA ARG A 391 6.32 12.95 19.26
C ARG A 391 7.60 12.63 18.50
N GLY A 392 7.60 11.59 17.67
CA GLY A 392 8.82 11.04 17.06
C GLY A 392 9.41 11.78 15.86
N ALA A 393 9.05 13.04 15.57
CA ALA A 393 9.60 13.73 14.39
C ALA A 393 9.91 15.23 14.58
N GLU A 394 9.59 15.83 15.72
CA GLU A 394 9.85 17.26 15.96
C GLU A 394 10.85 17.52 17.09
N GLU A 395 11.23 16.48 17.87
CA GLU A 395 12.21 16.60 18.98
C GLU A 395 13.58 15.96 18.68
N GLU A 396 13.80 15.37 17.49
CA GLU A 396 15.14 14.92 17.09
C GLU A 396 15.99 16.12 16.66
N ASP A 397 16.88 16.48 17.59
CA ASP A 397 18.12 17.26 17.54
C ASP A 397 18.39 18.20 16.35
N GLU A 398 18.89 19.38 16.71
CA GLU A 398 19.25 20.55 15.88
C GLU A 398 20.37 20.29 14.83
N ILE A 399 20.66 19.03 14.51
CA ILE A 399 21.58 18.63 13.45
C ILE A 399 20.81 18.70 12.13
N ALA A 400 21.10 19.72 11.33
CA ALA A 400 20.54 19.85 10.00
C ALA A 400 20.83 18.55 9.22
N PRO A 401 19.80 17.81 8.76
CA PRO A 401 20.00 16.58 8.00
C PRO A 401 20.84 16.88 6.76
N LYS A 402 21.61 15.90 6.28
CA LYS A 402 22.34 16.04 5.02
C LYS A 402 21.33 16.43 3.93
N GLU A 403 21.75 17.25 2.96
CA GLU A 403 20.86 17.73 1.89
C GLU A 403 20.12 16.57 1.19
N GLU A 404 20.79 15.43 1.01
CA GLU A 404 20.21 14.24 0.37
C GLU A 404 19.13 13.52 1.21
N ASP A 405 19.18 13.69 2.53
CA ASP A 405 18.21 13.16 3.51
C ASP A 405 16.97 14.05 3.63
N GLU A 406 17.04 15.29 3.14
CA GLU A 406 15.89 16.18 3.08
C GLU A 406 14.76 15.46 2.33
N LEU A 407 13.64 15.29 3.00
CA LEU A 407 12.47 14.77 2.31
C LEU A 407 12.07 15.84 1.28
N ILE A 408 11.74 15.45 0.03
CA ILE A 408 10.96 16.28 -0.92
C ILE A 408 9.68 15.57 -1.42
N TRP A 409 8.84 16.29 -2.17
CA TRP A 409 7.67 15.69 -2.82
C TRP A 409 8.03 15.18 -4.21
N TRP A 410 7.58 13.98 -4.51
CA TRP A 410 7.70 13.32 -5.80
C TRP A 410 6.30 13.15 -6.39
N ALA A 411 6.11 13.40 -7.68
CA ALA A 411 4.83 13.17 -8.36
C ALA A 411 4.96 11.97 -9.29
N TRP A 412 3.94 11.11 -9.26
CA TRP A 412 3.83 10.03 -10.22
C TRP A 412 3.63 10.62 -11.62
N ASP A 413 4.38 10.12 -12.60
CA ASP A 413 4.42 10.58 -13.98
C ASP A 413 3.18 10.19 -14.81
N GLY A 414 2.42 9.20 -14.34
CA GLY A 414 1.23 8.73 -15.01
C GLY A 414 0.01 9.64 -14.84
N LYS A 415 -1.09 9.22 -15.46
CA LYS A 415 -2.32 10.00 -15.54
C LYS A 415 -3.51 9.17 -15.13
N LEU A 416 -4.28 9.66 -14.16
CA LEU A 416 -5.58 9.13 -13.81
C LEU A 416 -6.62 10.21 -14.06
N VAL A 417 -7.66 9.88 -14.83
CA VAL A 417 -8.76 10.80 -15.10
C VAL A 417 -10.06 10.11 -14.72
N GLY A 418 -10.83 10.76 -13.86
CA GLY A 418 -12.16 10.29 -13.52
C GLY A 418 -13.12 10.33 -14.71
N PHE A 419 -14.21 9.59 -14.61
CA PHE A 419 -15.33 9.67 -15.53
C PHE A 419 -16.66 9.45 -14.79
N SER A 420 -17.74 10.05 -15.28
CA SER A 420 -19.10 9.91 -14.70
C SER A 420 -20.09 9.26 -15.66
N ASP A 421 -19.76 9.19 -16.95
CA ASP A 421 -20.63 8.61 -17.98
C ASP A 421 -20.55 7.07 -17.88
N TRP A 422 -21.68 6.37 -17.77
CA TRP A 422 -21.74 4.90 -17.77
C TRP A 422 -22.84 4.36 -18.70
#